data_AF-A0A969LJ64-F1
#
_entry.id   AF-A0A969LJ64-F1
#
_cell.length_a   1.000
_cell.length_b   1.000
_cell.length_c   1.000
_cell.angle_alpha   90.00
_cell.angle_beta   90.00
_cell.angle_gamma   90.00
#
_symmetry.space_group_name_H-M   'P 1'
#
loop_
_entity.id
_entity.type
_entity.pdbx_description
1 polymer ?
#
loop_
_entity_poly.entity_id
_entity_poly.type
_entity_poly.pdbx_seq_one_letter_code
_entity_poly.pdbx_strand_id
1 'polypeptide(L)'
;MSNSEMSAGTDAEQSNDVEVSKSSRTIAKPHVVRSPEYYTPHISEIYFGFEFEVLNSREHYFFEAADGWHRAAMDFGILGDIKNLICLIRDKQIRVKRLDEADIKSIGGELSHEEDGNPNKMYYFGKHSLIFNGVNGWCIITVRSDARQEDHTAYVGVIKNKSELKRLFDNLGVSNG
;
A
#
# COMPACT_ATOMS: atom_id res chain seq x y z
N MET A 1 15.15 54.00 -69.26
CA MET A 1 15.56 52.73 -68.64
C MET A 1 14.35 52.20 -67.88
N SER A 2 13.90 51.00 -68.27
CA SER A 2 13.08 50.00 -67.53
C SER A 2 11.71 50.43 -67.00
N ASN A 3 10.59 49.94 -67.58
CA ASN A 3 9.81 48.71 -67.23
C ASN A 3 9.14 48.83 -65.84
N SER A 4 7.93 48.36 -65.53
CA SER A 4 6.92 47.51 -66.20
C SER A 4 5.60 47.61 -65.40
N GLU A 5 4.46 47.40 -66.08
CA GLU A 5 3.28 46.54 -65.76
C GLU A 5 2.57 46.57 -64.38
N MET A 6 1.23 46.75 -64.39
CA MET A 6 0.13 45.74 -64.15
C MET A 6 0.21 45.04 -62.76
N SER A 7 -0.83 44.90 -61.94
CA SER A 7 -2.13 44.24 -62.18
C SER A 7 -3.00 44.32 -60.91
N ALA A 8 -4.31 44.15 -61.08
CA ALA A 8 -5.33 43.94 -60.07
C ALA A 8 -5.18 42.61 -59.27
N GLY A 9 -5.85 42.53 -58.13
CA GLY A 9 -6.08 41.28 -57.39
C GLY A 9 -6.73 41.49 -56.02
N THR A 10 -8.06 41.41 -55.97
CA THR A 10 -8.85 41.03 -54.78
C THR A 10 -8.45 39.64 -54.31
N ASP A 11 -8.40 39.40 -52.99
CA ASP A 11 -8.80 38.12 -52.41
C ASP A 11 -9.17 38.25 -50.93
N ALA A 12 -10.29 37.63 -50.60
CA ALA A 12 -10.88 37.52 -49.27
C ALA A 12 -10.31 36.28 -48.58
N GLU A 13 -9.63 36.46 -47.44
CA GLU A 13 -9.25 35.34 -46.58
C GLU A 13 -10.34 35.09 -45.54
N GLN A 14 -11.15 34.06 -45.80
CA GLN A 14 -11.87 33.31 -44.78
C GLN A 14 -10.86 32.37 -44.10
N SER A 15 -10.49 32.66 -42.85
CA SER A 15 -9.80 31.69 -42.00
C SER A 15 -10.80 30.98 -41.11
N ASN A 16 -10.97 29.69 -41.39
CA ASN A 16 -11.81 28.74 -40.65
C ASN A 16 -11.34 28.58 -39.20
N ASP A 17 -12.17 29.01 -38.25
CA ASP A 17 -12.06 28.60 -36.85
C ASP A 17 -12.45 27.13 -36.72
N VAL A 18 -11.45 26.25 -36.72
CA VAL A 18 -11.61 24.85 -36.35
C VAL A 18 -11.80 24.80 -34.83
N GLU A 19 -13.06 24.75 -34.40
CA GLU A 19 -13.43 24.39 -33.03
C GLU A 19 -12.94 22.96 -32.74
N VAL A 20 -11.74 22.87 -32.16
CA VAL A 20 -11.23 21.63 -31.58
C VAL A 20 -12.08 21.32 -30.35
N SER A 21 -13.14 20.55 -30.57
CA SER A 21 -13.92 19.94 -29.50
C SER A 21 -12.99 19.11 -28.62
N LYS A 22 -12.59 19.67 -27.48
CA LYS A 22 -11.94 18.94 -26.39
C LYS A 22 -12.99 18.02 -25.79
N SER A 23 -13.19 16.86 -26.43
CA SER A 23 -13.89 15.72 -25.85
C SER A 23 -13.08 15.29 -24.63
N SER A 24 -13.39 15.90 -23.50
CA SER A 24 -12.86 15.54 -22.20
C SER A 24 -13.46 14.19 -21.82
N ARG A 25 -12.91 13.11 -22.39
CA ARG A 25 -13.18 11.75 -21.91
C ARG A 25 -12.68 11.70 -20.48
N THR A 26 -13.59 11.85 -19.53
CA THR A 26 -13.39 11.39 -18.16
C THR A 26 -13.17 9.89 -18.20
N ILE A 27 -11.92 9.48 -18.40
CA ILE A 27 -11.49 8.10 -18.20
C ILE A 27 -11.70 7.86 -16.71
N ALA A 28 -12.68 7.01 -16.41
CA ALA A 28 -12.97 6.60 -15.04
C ALA A 28 -11.69 5.99 -14.47
N LYS A 29 -11.03 6.71 -13.55
CA LYS A 29 -9.82 6.24 -12.89
C LYS A 29 -10.11 4.84 -12.32
N PRO A 30 -9.27 3.82 -12.59
CA PRO A 30 -9.50 2.47 -12.10
C PRO A 30 -9.52 2.48 -10.58
N HIS A 31 -10.73 2.47 -10.02
CA HIS A 31 -10.99 2.64 -8.59
C HIS A 31 -11.26 1.27 -7.98
N VAL A 32 -10.26 0.60 -7.39
CA VAL A 32 -10.52 -0.71 -6.79
C VAL A 32 -9.67 -0.98 -5.55
N VAL A 33 -10.21 -0.64 -4.39
CA VAL A 33 -10.15 -1.54 -3.23
C VAL A 33 -11.59 -1.87 -2.87
N ARG A 34 -12.04 -3.07 -3.25
CA ARG A 34 -13.41 -3.56 -2.98
C ARG A 34 -13.45 -4.71 -1.96
N SER A 35 -12.30 -5.25 -1.56
CA SER A 35 -12.23 -6.32 -0.57
C SER A 35 -12.01 -5.72 0.83
N PRO A 36 -12.77 -6.16 1.86
CA PRO A 36 -12.57 -5.71 3.25
C PRO A 36 -11.19 -6.11 3.81
N GLU A 37 -10.55 -7.11 3.21
CA GLU A 37 -9.22 -7.62 3.58
C GLU A 37 -8.09 -6.65 3.25
N TYR A 38 -8.33 -5.66 2.38
CA TYR A 38 -7.32 -4.72 1.93
C TYR A 38 -7.70 -3.28 2.28
N TYR A 39 -6.70 -2.43 2.44
CA TYR A 39 -6.87 -0.99 2.61
C TYR A 39 -5.78 -0.22 1.87
N THR A 40 -6.05 1.05 1.54
CA THR A 40 -5.00 1.96 1.06
C THR A 40 -4.33 2.59 2.30
N PRO A 41 -3.01 2.43 2.49
CA PRO A 41 -2.33 2.92 3.67
C PRO A 41 -2.26 4.45 3.68
N HIS A 42 -2.24 5.05 4.86
CA HIS A 42 -1.85 6.45 5.00
C HIS A 42 -0.33 6.58 4.83
N ILE A 43 0.15 7.71 4.32
CA ILE A 43 1.59 7.92 4.07
C ILE A 43 2.44 7.73 5.34
N SER A 44 1.90 8.06 6.51
CA SER A 44 2.59 7.89 7.81
C SER A 44 2.77 6.43 8.24
N GLU A 45 2.10 5.48 7.59
CA GLU A 45 2.27 4.05 7.83
C GLU A 45 3.48 3.48 7.07
N ILE A 46 3.94 4.19 6.04
CA ILE A 46 4.95 3.69 5.11
C ILE A 46 6.34 4.06 5.63
N TYR A 47 7.19 3.05 5.71
CA TYR A 47 8.59 3.16 6.12
C TYR A 47 9.43 2.24 5.23
N PHE A 48 10.76 2.33 5.32
CA PHE A 48 11.66 1.51 4.52
C PHE A 48 11.45 0.01 4.79
N GLY A 49 11.27 -0.80 3.75
CA GLY A 49 10.92 -2.21 3.86
C GLY A 49 9.43 -2.52 4.06
N PHE A 50 8.55 -1.51 4.09
CA PHE A 50 7.10 -1.72 4.16
C PHE A 50 6.59 -2.46 2.92
N GLU A 51 5.96 -3.63 3.11
CA GLU A 51 5.39 -4.46 2.03
C GLU A 51 3.97 -3.98 1.66
N PHE A 52 3.70 -3.85 0.36
CA PHE A 52 2.39 -3.48 -0.20
C PHE A 52 2.19 -4.07 -1.60
N GLU A 53 1.00 -3.91 -2.16
CA GLU A 53 0.71 -4.24 -3.54
C GLU A 53 0.43 -2.98 -4.36
N VAL A 54 0.97 -2.93 -5.57
CA VAL A 54 0.79 -1.84 -6.55
C VAL A 54 -0.02 -2.36 -7.72
N LEU A 55 -0.98 -1.56 -8.18
CA LEU A 55 -1.73 -1.84 -9.39
C LEU A 55 -0.90 -1.47 -10.62
N ASN A 56 -0.40 -2.48 -11.33
CA ASN A 56 0.17 -2.32 -12.67
C ASN A 56 -0.97 -2.28 -13.70
N SER A 57 -0.99 -1.25 -14.53
CA SER A 57 -2.00 -1.09 -15.58
C SER A 57 -1.37 -0.55 -16.86
N ARG A 58 -2.08 -0.71 -17.99
CA ARG A 58 -1.67 -0.16 -19.29
C ARG A 58 -1.32 1.33 -19.28
N GLU A 59 -1.93 2.11 -18.38
CA GLU A 59 -1.68 3.55 -18.25
C GLU A 59 -0.52 3.85 -17.28
N HIS A 60 -0.21 2.92 -16.38
CA HIS A 60 0.79 3.07 -15.32
C HIS A 60 1.59 1.77 -15.16
N TYR A 61 2.68 1.68 -15.92
CA TYR A 61 3.61 0.55 -15.89
C TYR A 61 4.69 0.79 -14.84
N PHE A 62 4.60 0.10 -13.70
CA PHE A 62 5.64 0.11 -12.65
C PHE A 62 6.53 -1.12 -12.70
N PHE A 63 6.04 -2.22 -13.28
CA PHE A 63 6.74 -3.49 -13.40
C PHE A 63 6.64 -3.98 -14.83
N GLU A 64 7.64 -4.72 -15.32
CA GLU A 64 7.61 -5.44 -16.60
C GLU A 64 6.63 -6.65 -16.61
N ALA A 65 5.71 -6.69 -15.65
CA ALA A 65 4.75 -7.77 -15.46
C ALA A 65 3.39 -7.43 -16.08
N ALA A 66 2.52 -8.43 -16.22
CA ALA A 66 1.17 -8.24 -16.74
C ALA A 66 0.32 -7.26 -15.89
N ASP A 67 -0.80 -6.80 -16.46
CA ASP A 67 -1.80 -6.00 -15.74
C ASP A 67 -2.25 -6.74 -14.46
N GLY A 68 -2.28 -6.06 -13.31
CA GLY A 68 -2.66 -6.68 -12.04
C GLY A 68 -2.03 -6.06 -10.81
N TRP A 69 -2.28 -6.68 -9.65
CA TRP A 69 -1.67 -6.29 -8.38
C TRP A 69 -0.35 -7.02 -8.18
N HIS A 70 0.72 -6.28 -7.95
CA HIS A 70 2.07 -6.81 -7.78
C HIS A 70 2.63 -6.42 -6.43
N ARG A 71 3.23 -7.40 -5.75
CA ARG A 71 3.88 -7.16 -4.46
C ARG A 71 5.14 -6.33 -4.65
N ALA A 72 5.32 -5.37 -3.76
CA ALA A 72 6.48 -4.52 -3.69
C ALA A 72 6.85 -4.27 -2.22
N ALA A 73 8.06 -3.80 -2.00
CA ALA A 73 8.50 -3.27 -0.73
C ALA A 73 9.03 -1.85 -0.94
N MET A 74 8.84 -0.99 0.05
CA MET A 74 9.37 0.38 0.01
C MET A 74 10.91 0.34 0.04
N ASP A 75 11.53 0.91 -0.99
CA ASP A 75 12.98 0.95 -1.16
C ASP A 75 13.46 2.35 -1.60
N PHE A 76 14.70 2.47 -2.10
CA PHE A 76 15.24 3.72 -2.65
C PHE A 76 14.97 3.89 -4.17
N GLY A 77 14.15 3.02 -4.77
CA GLY A 77 13.83 3.02 -6.19
C GLY A 77 12.68 3.94 -6.56
N ILE A 78 12.00 3.64 -7.68
CA ILE A 78 10.88 4.43 -8.22
C ILE A 78 9.71 4.53 -7.22
N LEU A 79 9.50 3.46 -6.45
CA LEU A 79 8.50 3.41 -5.38
C LEU A 79 8.97 4.12 -4.10
N GLY A 80 10.27 4.38 -4.00
CA GLY A 80 10.91 5.21 -2.98
C GLY A 80 10.68 6.71 -3.14
N ASP A 81 10.29 7.17 -4.33
CA ASP A 81 9.96 8.58 -4.56
C ASP A 81 8.62 8.94 -3.88
N ILE A 82 8.71 9.79 -2.86
CA ILE A 82 7.58 10.26 -2.06
C ILE A 82 6.47 10.88 -2.94
N LYS A 83 6.82 11.59 -4.02
CA LYS A 83 5.82 12.20 -4.90
C LYS A 83 5.02 11.13 -5.65
N ASN A 84 5.70 10.10 -6.15
CA ASN A 84 5.04 8.97 -6.80
C ASN A 84 4.15 8.23 -5.80
N LEU A 85 4.64 7.99 -4.60
CA LEU A 85 3.91 7.31 -3.53
C LEU A 85 2.62 8.06 -3.12
N ILE A 86 2.68 9.38 -3.00
CA ILE A 86 1.50 10.22 -2.72
C ILE A 86 0.47 10.10 -3.83
N CYS A 87 0.89 10.12 -5.10
CA CYS A 87 -0.02 9.93 -6.24
C CYS A 87 -0.67 8.54 -6.19
N LEU A 88 0.12 7.50 -5.95
CA LEU A 88 -0.35 6.12 -5.82
C LEU A 88 -1.40 5.96 -4.71
N ILE A 89 -1.17 6.55 -3.53
CA ILE A 89 -2.13 6.56 -2.41
C ILE A 89 -3.42 7.29 -2.82
N ARG A 90 -3.28 8.52 -3.33
CA ARG A 90 -4.42 9.36 -3.73
C ARG A 90 -5.29 8.67 -4.77
N ASP A 91 -4.67 8.04 -5.75
CA ASP A 91 -5.34 7.36 -6.85
C ASP A 91 -5.73 5.90 -6.50
N LYS A 92 -5.50 5.47 -5.24
CA LYS A 92 -5.81 4.11 -4.72
C LYS A 92 -5.18 3.00 -5.56
N GLN A 93 -4.01 3.26 -6.11
CA GLN A 93 -3.20 2.32 -6.89
C GLN A 93 -2.23 1.52 -6.02
N ILE A 94 -2.29 1.71 -4.69
CA ILE A 94 -1.67 0.81 -3.73
C ILE A 94 -2.68 0.29 -2.72
N ARG A 95 -2.40 -0.92 -2.25
CA ARG A 95 -3.16 -1.57 -1.19
C ARG A 95 -2.26 -2.40 -0.30
N VAL A 96 -2.71 -2.60 0.92
CA VAL A 96 -2.06 -3.41 1.94
C VAL A 96 -3.08 -4.38 2.48
N LYS A 97 -2.69 -5.65 2.59
CA LYS A 97 -3.53 -6.68 3.22
C LYS A 97 -3.55 -6.45 4.73
N ARG A 98 -4.73 -6.55 5.33
CA ARG A 98 -4.89 -6.51 6.79
C ARG A 98 -4.25 -7.73 7.42
N LEU A 99 -3.71 -7.54 8.62
CA LEU A 99 -3.11 -8.62 9.40
C LEU A 99 -4.16 -9.71 9.64
N ASP A 100 -3.77 -10.96 9.35
CA ASP A 100 -4.57 -12.13 9.67
C ASP A 100 -3.73 -13.24 10.31
N GLU A 101 -4.38 -14.33 10.67
CA GLU A 101 -3.72 -15.47 11.32
C GLU A 101 -2.67 -16.13 10.43
N ALA A 102 -2.87 -16.13 9.11
CA ALA A 102 -1.90 -16.70 8.18
C ALA A 102 -0.61 -15.88 8.16
N ASP A 103 -0.73 -14.55 8.24
CA ASP A 103 0.42 -13.66 8.34
C ASP A 103 1.19 -13.87 9.65
N ILE A 104 0.48 -13.97 10.79
CA ILE A 104 1.09 -14.24 12.11
C ILE A 104 1.84 -15.59 12.11
N LYS A 105 1.22 -16.65 11.59
CA LYS A 105 1.85 -17.97 11.46
C LYS A 105 3.06 -17.91 10.52
N SER A 106 2.98 -17.16 9.43
CA SER A 106 4.07 -17.05 8.44
C SER A 106 5.32 -16.34 8.95
N ILE A 107 5.24 -15.63 10.08
CA ILE A 107 6.40 -15.03 10.76
C ILE A 107 6.84 -15.80 12.01
N GLY A 108 6.37 -17.04 12.16
CA GLY A 108 6.79 -17.94 13.25
C GLY A 108 5.83 -18.02 14.44
N GLY A 109 4.61 -17.47 14.34
CA GLY A 109 3.65 -17.50 15.44
C GLY A 109 3.07 -18.90 15.66
N GLU A 110 3.34 -19.48 16.82
CA GLU A 110 2.79 -20.77 17.22
C GLU A 110 1.51 -20.59 18.03
N LEU A 111 0.38 -21.12 17.53
CA LEU A 111 -0.91 -21.01 18.22
C LEU A 111 -0.90 -21.84 19.50
N SER A 112 -1.12 -21.20 20.65
CA SER A 112 -1.16 -21.88 21.95
C SER A 112 -2.46 -22.63 22.18
N HIS A 113 -3.57 -21.92 21.97
CA HIS A 113 -4.89 -22.38 22.38
C HIS A 113 -5.95 -21.60 21.59
N GLU A 114 -7.02 -22.31 21.24
CA GLU A 114 -8.21 -21.75 20.61
C GLU A 114 -9.39 -22.21 21.47
N GLU A 115 -10.13 -21.23 22.01
CA GLU A 115 -11.39 -21.47 22.71
C GLU A 115 -12.53 -21.15 21.75
N ASP A 116 -13.49 -22.07 21.62
CA ASP A 116 -14.67 -21.86 20.78
C ASP A 116 -15.42 -20.59 21.20
N GLY A 117 -15.61 -19.68 20.24
CA GLY A 117 -16.30 -18.41 20.46
C GLY A 117 -15.46 -17.29 21.08
N ASN A 118 -14.19 -17.54 21.43
CA ASN A 118 -13.28 -16.49 21.87
C ASN A 118 -12.60 -15.84 20.64
N PRO A 119 -12.83 -14.54 20.38
CA PRO A 119 -12.21 -13.86 19.24
C PRO A 119 -10.71 -13.60 19.44
N ASN A 120 -10.18 -13.83 20.65
CA ASN A 120 -8.79 -13.60 20.98
C ASN A 120 -8.00 -14.90 20.82
N LYS A 121 -6.96 -14.86 19.99
CA LYS A 121 -6.04 -15.98 19.78
C LYS A 121 -4.66 -15.63 20.30
N MET A 122 -4.02 -16.55 21.01
CA MET A 122 -2.68 -16.37 21.57
C MET A 122 -1.64 -17.12 20.75
N TYR A 123 -0.61 -16.40 20.30
CA TYR A 123 0.52 -16.92 19.55
C TYR A 123 1.82 -16.72 20.33
N TYR A 124 2.73 -17.69 20.29
CA TYR A 124 4.06 -17.57 20.90
C TYR A 124 5.17 -17.33 19.88
N PHE A 125 6.18 -16.58 20.32
CA PHE A 125 7.41 -16.23 19.61
C PHE A 125 8.58 -16.31 20.61
N GLY A 126 8.93 -17.53 21.01
CA GLY A 126 9.89 -17.78 22.08
C GLY A 126 9.41 -17.21 23.41
N LYS A 127 10.13 -16.21 23.95
CA LYS A 127 9.75 -15.52 25.19
C LYS A 127 8.64 -14.47 25.02
N HIS A 128 8.19 -14.21 23.80
CA HIS A 128 7.14 -13.24 23.51
C HIS A 128 5.83 -13.96 23.23
N SER A 129 4.71 -13.31 23.55
CA SER A 129 3.39 -13.76 23.11
C SER A 129 2.62 -12.61 22.46
N LEU A 130 1.74 -12.95 21.51
CA LEU A 130 0.82 -12.05 20.85
C LEU A 130 -0.60 -12.54 21.11
N ILE A 131 -1.42 -11.73 21.77
CA ILE A 131 -2.87 -11.91 21.83
C ILE A 131 -3.46 -11.08 20.70
N PHE A 132 -4.05 -11.73 19.69
CA PHE A 132 -4.63 -11.11 18.51
C PHE A 132 -6.15 -11.27 18.51
N ASN A 133 -6.87 -10.17 18.39
CA ASN A 133 -8.31 -10.17 18.18
C ASN A 133 -8.62 -9.97 16.69
N GLY A 134 -9.02 -11.05 16.01
CA GLY A 134 -9.28 -11.02 14.56
C GLY A 134 -10.48 -10.18 14.14
N VAL A 135 -11.38 -9.81 15.07
CA VAL A 135 -12.60 -9.04 14.77
C VAL A 135 -12.31 -7.55 14.68
N ASN A 136 -11.48 -7.02 15.57
CA ASN A 136 -11.18 -5.58 15.64
C ASN A 136 -9.70 -5.22 15.37
N GLY A 137 -8.83 -6.22 15.17
CA GLY A 137 -7.41 -6.04 14.88
C GLY A 137 -6.58 -5.59 16.10
N TRP A 138 -7.16 -5.58 17.30
CA TRP A 138 -6.45 -5.22 18.52
C TRP A 138 -5.50 -6.32 18.95
N CYS A 139 -4.35 -5.91 19.47
CA CYS A 139 -3.24 -6.77 19.83
C CYS A 139 -2.68 -6.41 21.21
N ILE A 140 -2.29 -7.42 21.98
CA ILE A 140 -1.36 -7.29 23.12
C ILE A 140 -0.12 -8.09 22.80
N ILE A 141 1.06 -7.49 23.00
CA ILE A 141 2.32 -8.23 23.01
C ILE A 141 2.86 -8.24 24.43
N THR A 142 3.13 -9.44 24.94
CA THR A 142 3.80 -9.63 26.24
C THR A 142 5.17 -10.24 26.07
N VAL A 143 6.03 -10.03 27.05
CA VAL A 143 7.37 -10.63 27.13
C VAL A 143 7.56 -11.26 28.50
N ARG A 144 7.97 -12.53 28.50
CA ARG A 144 8.32 -13.24 29.72
C ARG A 144 9.66 -12.76 30.26
N SER A 145 9.67 -12.37 31.53
CA SER A 145 10.89 -12.06 32.26
C SER A 145 11.30 -13.25 33.11
N ASP A 146 12.37 -13.95 32.72
CA ASP A 146 12.90 -15.08 33.50
C ASP A 146 13.33 -14.66 34.91
N ALA A 147 13.86 -13.44 35.05
CA ALA A 147 14.31 -12.88 36.32
C ALA A 147 13.15 -12.60 37.30
N ARG A 148 11.97 -12.25 36.78
CA ARG A 148 10.79 -11.93 37.59
C ARG A 148 9.77 -13.07 37.67
N GLN A 149 9.91 -14.10 36.82
CA GLN A 149 8.91 -15.14 36.58
C GLN A 149 7.52 -14.59 36.23
N GLU A 150 7.50 -13.43 35.57
CA GLU A 150 6.28 -12.71 35.23
C GLU A 150 6.34 -12.21 33.80
N ASP A 151 5.17 -12.14 33.17
CA ASP A 151 4.99 -11.51 31.87
C ASP A 151 4.74 -10.02 32.05
N HIS A 152 5.37 -9.19 31.23
CA HIS A 152 5.06 -7.77 31.15
C HIS A 152 4.58 -7.41 29.76
N THR A 153 3.65 -6.45 29.72
CA THR A 153 3.09 -5.94 28.47
C THR A 153 4.08 -5.00 27.79
N ALA A 154 4.50 -5.34 26.58
CA ALA A 154 5.39 -4.52 25.76
C ALA A 154 4.62 -3.64 24.76
N TYR A 155 3.43 -4.06 24.33
CA TYR A 155 2.59 -3.30 23.42
C TYR A 155 1.12 -3.57 23.63
N VAL A 156 0.31 -2.53 23.49
CA VAL A 156 -1.15 -2.59 23.43
C VAL A 156 -1.63 -1.65 22.34
N GLY A 157 -2.36 -2.17 21.35
CA GLY A 157 -2.87 -1.34 20.28
C GLY A 157 -3.33 -2.15 19.07
N VAL A 158 -3.69 -1.45 18.00
CA VAL A 158 -4.03 -2.09 16.72
C VAL A 158 -2.74 -2.35 15.95
N ILE A 159 -2.64 -3.52 15.31
CA ILE A 159 -1.59 -3.82 14.34
C ILE A 159 -2.29 -4.13 13.02
N LYS A 160 -2.13 -3.26 12.03
CA LYS A 160 -2.98 -3.27 10.84
C LYS A 160 -2.56 -4.29 9.80
N ASN A 161 -1.26 -4.57 9.69
CA ASN A 161 -0.70 -5.41 8.63
C ASN A 161 0.56 -6.16 9.09
N LYS A 162 1.00 -7.12 8.27
CA LYS A 162 2.18 -7.95 8.51
C LYS A 162 3.48 -7.15 8.67
N SER A 163 3.69 -6.12 7.87
CA SER A 163 4.89 -5.28 7.95
C SER A 163 4.99 -4.61 9.31
N GLU A 164 3.90 -3.98 9.77
CA GLU A 164 3.83 -3.33 11.09
C GLU A 164 4.16 -4.30 12.23
N LEU A 165 3.63 -5.53 12.17
CA LEU A 165 3.96 -6.58 13.14
C LEU A 165 5.45 -6.93 13.13
N LYS A 166 6.05 -7.15 11.95
CA LYS A 166 7.50 -7.43 11.81
C LYS A 166 8.35 -6.31 12.41
N ARG A 167 8.07 -5.06 12.04
CA ARG A 167 8.80 -3.90 12.55
C ARG A 167 8.70 -3.77 14.08
N LEU A 168 7.51 -4.04 14.63
CA LEU A 168 7.32 -4.03 16.08
C LEU A 168 8.13 -5.13 16.76
N PHE A 169 8.15 -6.33 16.18
CA PHE A 169 8.96 -7.44 16.66
C PHE A 169 10.47 -7.16 16.60
N ASP A 170 10.95 -6.55 15.52
CA ASP A 170 12.34 -6.11 15.40
C ASP A 170 12.71 -5.13 16.52
N ASN A 171 11.84 -4.14 16.79
CA ASN A 171 12.04 -3.16 17.87
C ASN A 171 12.03 -3.78 19.27
N LEU A 172 11.29 -4.87 19.46
CA LEU A 172 11.21 -5.61 20.72
C LEU A 172 12.32 -6.67 20.87
N GLY A 173 13.14 -6.87 19.82
CA GLY A 173 14.17 -7.90 19.82
C GLY A 173 13.61 -9.32 19.78
N VAL A 174 12.45 -9.51 19.12
CA VAL A 174 11.94 -10.85 18.80
C VAL A 174 12.78 -11.40 17.64
N SER A 175 13.75 -12.25 17.95
CA SER A 175 14.51 -12.97 16.91
C SER A 175 13.63 -14.07 16.31
N ASN A 176 13.48 -14.08 14.99
CA ASN A 176 13.02 -15.28 14.28
C ASN A 176 14.04 -16.39 14.57
N GLY A 177 13.58 -17.47 15.21
CA GLY A 177 14.40 -18.67 15.44
C GLY A 177 14.83 -19.35 14.16
#